data_AF-A0A415DGN9-F1
#
_entry.id   AF-A0A415DGN9-F1
#
_cell.length_a   1.000
_cell.length_b   1.000
_cell.length_c   1.000
_cell.angle_alpha   90.00
_cell.angle_beta   90.00
_cell.angle_gamma   90.00
#
_symmetry.space_group_name_H-M   'P 1'
#
loop_
_entity.id
_entity.type
_entity.pdbx_description
1 polymer ?
#
loop_
_entity_poly.entity_id
_entity_poly.type
_entity_poly.pdbx_seq_one_letter_code
_entity_poly.pdbx_strand_id
1 'polypeptide(L)' 'MAKIRNISEIHPTLGFTEFDILEKYRKSFNASELGRLHSVFPFDNIAKEAGLSAQRLG' A
#
# COMPACT_ATOMS: atom_id res chain seq x y z
N MET A 1 25.61 26.28 8.72
CA MET A 1 25.35 24.87 9.07
C MET A 1 24.29 24.83 10.16
N ALA A 2 23.04 24.47 9.83
CA ALA A 2 21.97 24.33 10.81
C ALA A 2 21.81 22.84 11.16
N LYS A 3 22.00 22.50 12.44
CA LYS A 3 21.86 21.12 12.95
C LYS A 3 20.37 20.76 12.95
N ILE A 4 19.96 19.80 12.13
CA ILE A 4 18.57 19.30 12.10
C ILE A 4 18.28 18.69 13.47
N ARG A 5 17.48 19.39 14.28
CA ARG A 5 16.95 18.89 15.54
C ARG A 5 15.75 18.00 15.21
N ASN A 6 15.74 16.81 15.80
CA ASN A 6 14.60 15.90 15.97
C ASN A 6 13.57 15.89 14.83
N ILE A 7 13.86 15.09 13.80
CA ILE A 7 12.92 14.68 12.73
C ILE A 7 11.59 14.10 13.25
N SER A 8 11.53 13.70 14.54
CA SER A 8 10.31 13.21 15.20
C SER A 8 9.25 14.29 15.45
N GLU A 9 9.61 15.58 15.41
CA GLU A 9 8.69 16.70 15.61
C GLU A 9 8.14 17.27 14.29
N ILE A 10 8.54 16.69 13.14
CA ILE A 10 7.98 17.07 11.84
C ILE A 10 6.58 16.46 11.72
N HIS A 11 5.60 17.16 12.27
CA HIS A 11 4.20 16.89 12.00
C HIS A 11 3.84 17.48 10.63
N PRO A 12 3.23 16.70 9.72
CA PRO A 12 2.83 17.22 8.42
C PRO A 12 1.79 18.33 8.62
N THR A 13 2.18 19.57 8.37
CA THR A 13 1.33 20.77 8.52
C THR A 13 0.44 21.01 7.29
N LEU A 14 0.71 20.32 6.18
CA LEU A 14 -0.14 20.35 4.99
C LEU A 14 -1.23 19.30 5.14
N GLY A 15 -2.50 19.74 5.12
CA GLY A 15 -3.64 18.85 5.00
C GLY A 15 -3.49 18.02 3.72
N PHE A 16 -3.11 16.74 3.87
CA PHE A 16 -3.17 15.73 2.82
C PHE A 16 -4.64 15.40 2.48
N THR A 17 -5.39 16.41 2.03
CA THR A 17 -6.81 16.28 1.69
C THR A 17 -7.12 16.56 0.22
N GLU A 18 -6.13 16.81 -0.65
CA GLU A 18 -6.44 17.11 -2.06
C GLU A 18 -6.34 15.94 -3.03
N PHE A 19 -5.57 14.90 -2.70
CA PHE A 19 -5.68 13.64 -3.43
C PHE A 19 -5.68 12.51 -2.40
N ASP A 20 -6.80 11.83 -2.29
CA ASP A 20 -6.81 10.47 -1.77
C ASP A 20 -6.08 9.59 -2.78
N ILE A 21 -4.75 9.72 -2.78
CA ILE A 21 -3.83 9.03 -3.69
C ILE A 21 -4.06 7.53 -3.57
N LEU A 22 -4.35 7.06 -2.36
CA LEU A 22 -4.61 5.66 -2.10
C LEU A 22 -5.90 5.18 -2.77
N GLU A 23 -7.01 5.89 -2.60
CA GLU A 23 -8.28 5.51 -3.25
C GLU A 23 -8.24 5.68 -4.77
N LYS A 24 -7.60 6.75 -5.26
CA LYS A 24 -7.40 6.94 -6.71
C LYS A 24 -6.50 5.86 -7.29
N TYR A 25 -5.43 5.47 -6.59
CA TYR A 25 -4.58 4.36 -6.99
C TYR A 25 -5.35 3.04 -7.03
N ARG A 26 -6.10 2.72 -5.96
CA ARG A 26 -6.93 1.49 -5.90
C ARG A 26 -7.91 1.41 -7.07
N LYS A 27 -8.62 2.51 -7.36
CA LYS A 27 -9.57 2.60 -8.48
C LYS A 27 -8.88 2.42 -9.84
N SER A 28 -7.77 3.12 -10.07
CA SER A 28 -7.00 3.03 -11.32
C SER A 28 -6.38 1.64 -11.52
N PHE A 29 -5.87 1.03 -10.45
CA PHE A 29 -5.30 -0.31 -10.48
C PHE A 29 -6.36 -1.34 -10.88
N ASN A 30 -7.52 -1.34 -10.24
CA ASN A 30 -8.59 -2.29 -10.55
C ASN A 30 -9.14 -2.16 -11.98
N ALA A 31 -9.14 -0.94 -12.55
CA ALA A 31 -9.55 -0.71 -13.94
C ALA A 31 -8.48 -1.10 -14.98
N SER A 32 -7.22 -1.22 -14.56
CA SER A 32 -6.10 -1.56 -15.45
C SER A 32 -6.07 -3.04 -15.85
N GLU A 33 -5.32 -3.36 -16.91
CA GLU A 33 -5.02 -4.75 -17.28
C GLU A 33 -4.32 -5.52 -16.16
N LEU A 34 -3.43 -4.84 -15.42
CA LEU A 34 -2.74 -5.45 -14.28
C LEU A 34 -3.71 -5.81 -13.16
N GLY A 35 -4.71 -4.96 -12.91
CA GLY A 35 -5.79 -5.26 -11.96
C GLY A 35 -6.60 -6.47 -12.40
N ARG A 36 -6.94 -6.56 -13.69
CA ARG A 36 -7.63 -7.74 -14.24
C ARG A 36 -6.82 -9.02 -14.10
N LEU A 37 -5.53 -8.98 -14.46
CA LEU A 37 -4.63 -10.10 -14.26
C LEU A 37 -4.53 -10.48 -12.79
N HIS A 38 -4.45 -9.49 -11.90
CA HIS A 38 -4.41 -9.72 -10.46
C HIS A 38 -5.67 -10.42 -9.95
N SER A 39 -6.86 -10.12 -10.49
CA SER A 39 -8.10 -10.80 -10.11
C SER A 39 -8.20 -12.25 -10.58
N VAL A 40 -7.50 -12.62 -11.66
CA VAL A 40 -7.52 -13.99 -12.20
C VAL A 40 -6.46 -14.87 -11.54
N PHE A 41 -5.38 -14.27 -11.04
CA PHE A 41 -4.26 -15.01 -10.51
C PHE A 41 -4.54 -15.51 -9.07
N PRO A 42 -4.36 -16.82 -8.79
CA PRO A 42 -4.70 -17.40 -7.50
C PRO A 42 -3.58 -17.16 -6.46
N PHE A 43 -3.31 -15.90 -6.13
CA PHE A 43 -2.23 -15.52 -5.21
C PHE A 43 -2.34 -16.19 -3.85
N ASP A 44 -3.55 -16.37 -3.32
CA ASP A 44 -3.76 -17.05 -2.04
C ASP A 44 -3.29 -18.51 -2.07
N ASN A 45 -3.57 -19.23 -3.16
CA ASN A 45 -3.14 -20.61 -3.30
C ASN A 45 -1.62 -20.68 -3.43
N ILE A 46 -1.03 -19.78 -4.22
CA ILE A 46 0.42 -19.71 -4.41
C ILE A 46 1.12 -19.35 -3.10
N ALA A 47 0.57 -18.42 -2.32
CA ALA A 47 1.11 -18.06 -1.01
C ALA A 47 1.05 -19.23 -0.03
N LYS A 48 -0.03 -20.02 -0.05
CA LYS A 48 -0.16 -21.24 0.77
C LYS A 48 0.86 -22.31 0.38
N GLU A 49 0.96 -22.62 -0.91
CA GLU A 49 1.93 -23.60 -1.45
C GLU A 49 3.37 -23.16 -1.19
N ALA A 50 3.66 -21.86 -1.27
CA ALA A 50 4.97 -21.31 -0.95
C ALA A 50 5.28 -21.23 0.56
N GLY A 51 4.34 -21.62 1.43
CA GLY A 51 4.50 -21.49 2.89
C GLY A 51 4.52 -20.04 3.39
N LEU A 52 4.06 -19.10 2.56
CA LEU A 52 4.03 -17.66 2.84
C LEU A 52 2.70 -17.18 3.42
N SER A 53 1.68 -18.05 3.50
CA SER A 53 0.41 -17.72 4.15
C SER A 53 0.66 -17.53 5.65
N ALA A 54 0.88 -16.29 6.06
CA ALA A 54 1.08 -15.95 7.46
C ALA A 54 -0.17 -16.33 8.27
N GLN A 55 0.02 -17.18 9.27
CA GLN A 55 -0.93 -17.31 10.37
C GLN A 55 -0.96 -15.94 11.06
N ARG A 56 -2.08 -15.21 10.98
CA ARG A 56 -2.25 -13.95 11.72
C ARG A 56 -2.14 -14.29 13.20
N LEU A 57 -0.96 -14.13 13.79
CA LEU A 57 -0.80 -14.02 15.23
C LEU A 57 -1.46 -12.70 15.59
N GLY A 58 -2.64 -12.82 16.21
CA GLY A 58 -3.51 -11.72 16.60
C GLY A 58 -2.89 -10.78 17.63
#